data_AF-V5BQF9-F1
#
_entry.id   AF-V5BQF9-F1
#
_cell.length_a   1.000
_cell.length_b   1.000
_cell.length_c   1.000
_cell.angle_alpha   90.00
_cell.angle_beta   90.00
_cell.angle_gamma   90.00
#
_symmetry.space_group_name_H-M   'P 1'
#
loop_
_entity.id
_entity.type
_entity.pdbx_description
1 polymer ?
#
loop_
_entity_poly.entity_id
_entity_poly.type
_entity_poly.pdbx_seq_one_letter_code
_entity_poly.pdbx_strand_id
1 'polypeptide(L)'
;MSCCANIPQTADKELDENGAYLENITKTFKLFEKSIAETLNTYQMLMNSFEKVAQCFVEIAGGSSKNMVGLADGFKEGMRKLRDGPTLSGLQMDITRYVKEGLPPLMAERNKVHKLYKRAKELKKAEDTYRYKIGEMEKDFARKNRPLGESKSYVKLGKNRERATIKYQGKKQEFVTAMEMFKDLIERFLGTSLPGYAACTSSFSRHLGQVMETYVSGEHSISSANGSPLNQSKHRPSQRNSDSTVDQLTHENQGKNPLSLEEQYYKVE
;
A
#
# COMPACT_ATOMS: atom_id res chain seq x y z
N MET A 1 25.58 35.39 36.23
CA MET A 1 25.21 34.52 35.09
C MET A 1 24.44 33.33 35.66
N SER A 2 23.13 33.25 35.41
CA SER A 2 22.28 32.21 35.98
C SER A 2 22.49 30.90 35.24
N CYS A 3 22.96 29.87 35.94
CA CYS A 3 22.96 28.49 35.45
C CYS A 3 21.57 28.16 34.89
N CYS A 4 21.52 27.63 33.67
CA CYS A 4 20.31 27.07 33.09
C CYS A 4 19.87 25.89 33.96
N ALA A 5 19.05 26.14 34.98
CA ALA A 5 18.45 25.09 35.79
C ALA A 5 17.52 24.28 34.88
N ASN A 6 17.90 23.05 34.56
CA ASN A 6 17.05 22.11 33.85
C ASN A 6 15.83 21.83 34.72
N ILE A 7 14.68 22.39 34.35
CA ILE A 7 13.40 22.15 35.03
C ILE A 7 13.07 20.66 34.86
N PRO A 8 12.92 19.89 35.96
CA PRO A 8 12.54 18.48 35.89
C PRO A 8 11.18 18.34 35.18
N GLN A 9 11.11 17.49 34.17
CA GLN A 9 9.86 17.17 33.49
C GLN A 9 9.16 16.02 34.19
N THR A 10 7.85 16.11 34.36
CA THR A 10 7.08 14.99 34.89
C THR A 10 6.87 13.92 33.81
N ALA A 11 6.81 12.65 34.20
CA ALA A 11 6.56 11.56 33.26
C ALA A 11 5.11 11.61 32.75
N ASP A 12 4.89 11.44 31.44
CA ASP A 12 3.56 11.16 30.89
C ASP A 12 3.72 10.07 29.84
N LYS A 13 3.61 8.83 30.31
CA LYS A 13 3.89 7.62 29.54
C LYS A 13 3.05 7.58 28.26
N GLU A 14 1.75 7.86 28.37
CA GLU A 14 0.82 7.83 27.25
C GLU A 14 1.16 8.88 26.17
N LEU A 15 1.45 10.12 26.58
CA LEU A 15 1.87 11.17 25.64
C LEU A 15 3.18 10.80 24.95
N ASP A 16 4.13 10.26 25.71
CA ASP A 16 5.47 9.93 25.23
C ASP A 16 5.46 8.71 24.29
N GLU A 17 4.72 7.65 24.62
CA GLU A 17 4.57 6.44 23.81
C GLU A 17 3.83 6.72 22.49
N ASN A 18 2.69 7.41 22.55
CA ASN A 18 1.94 7.78 21.34
C ASN A 18 2.75 8.75 20.47
N GLY A 19 3.50 9.67 21.08
CA GLY A 19 4.42 10.55 20.37
C GLY A 19 5.54 9.80 19.65
N ALA A 20 6.17 8.83 20.33
CA ALA A 20 7.21 7.99 19.74
C ALA A 20 6.67 7.14 18.57
N TYR A 21 5.48 6.56 18.74
CA TYR A 21 4.79 5.84 17.66
C TYR A 21 4.58 6.72 16.42
N LEU A 22 4.09 7.96 16.62
CA LEU A 22 3.81 8.91 15.54
C LEU A 22 5.06 9.37 14.77
N GLU A 23 6.22 9.41 15.43
CA GLU A 23 7.50 9.68 14.76
C GLU A 23 8.00 8.45 14.02
N ASN A 24 7.84 7.26 14.60
CA ASN A 24 8.27 6.01 13.97
C ASN A 24 7.48 5.73 12.68
N ILE A 25 6.15 5.85 12.74
CA ILE A 25 5.27 5.49 11.61
C ILE A 25 5.55 6.34 10.36
N THR A 26 6.04 7.57 10.53
CA THR A 26 6.40 8.44 9.39
C THR A 26 7.60 7.92 8.63
N LYS A 27 8.60 7.43 9.36
CA LYS A 27 9.77 6.79 8.76
C LYS A 27 9.35 5.50 8.07
N THR A 28 8.46 4.75 8.70
CA THR A 28 7.89 3.51 8.14
C THR A 28 7.14 3.77 6.84
N PHE A 29 6.26 4.77 6.74
CA PHE A 29 5.54 5.07 5.50
C PHE A 29 6.47 5.46 4.34
N LYS A 30 7.51 6.27 4.61
CA LYS A 30 8.51 6.62 3.59
C LYS A 30 9.30 5.40 3.12
N LEU A 31 9.73 4.57 4.06
CA LEU A 31 10.43 3.32 3.74
C LEU A 31 9.53 2.38 2.93
N PHE A 32 8.28 2.25 3.35
CA PHE A 32 7.29 1.43 2.67
C PHE A 32 7.08 1.86 1.22
N GLU A 33 6.85 3.16 0.96
CA GLU A 33 6.72 3.69 -0.40
C GLU A 33 7.97 3.41 -1.25
N LYS A 34 9.16 3.58 -0.66
CA LYS A 34 10.43 3.26 -1.31
C LYS A 34 10.52 1.77 -1.65
N SER A 35 10.19 0.89 -0.72
CA SER A 35 10.23 -0.56 -0.92
C SER A 35 9.26 -1.01 -2.01
N ILE A 36 8.06 -0.42 -2.09
CA ILE A 36 7.11 -0.70 -3.18
C ILE A 36 7.69 -0.28 -4.54
N ALA A 37 8.32 0.89 -4.62
CA ALA A 37 8.97 1.34 -5.86
C ALA A 37 10.16 0.43 -6.24
N GLU A 38 10.96 0.01 -5.26
CA GLU A 38 12.05 -0.95 -5.47
C GLU A 38 11.53 -2.29 -6.01
N THR A 39 10.46 -2.84 -5.44
CA THR A 39 9.84 -4.08 -5.92
C THR A 39 9.39 -3.98 -7.38
N LEU A 40 8.71 -2.89 -7.75
CA LEU A 40 8.28 -2.66 -9.13
C LEU A 40 9.47 -2.57 -10.09
N ASN A 41 10.54 -1.89 -9.68
CA ASN A 41 11.77 -1.81 -10.47
C ASN A 41 12.43 -3.19 -10.61
N THR A 42 12.45 -4.00 -9.56
CA THR A 42 12.96 -5.38 -9.63
C THR A 42 12.19 -6.23 -10.64
N TYR A 43 10.85 -6.13 -10.68
CA TYR A 43 10.06 -6.82 -11.69
C TYR A 43 10.40 -6.36 -13.11
N GLN A 44 10.56 -5.05 -13.31
CA GLN A 44 10.95 -4.51 -14.61
C GLN A 44 12.35 -4.98 -15.04
N MET A 45 13.31 -4.99 -14.12
CA MET A 45 14.66 -5.52 -14.36
C MET A 45 14.66 -7.02 -14.67
N LEU A 46 13.79 -7.80 -14.02
CA LEU A 46 13.61 -9.22 -14.31
C LEU A 46 13.09 -9.42 -15.74
N MET A 47 12.07 -8.67 -16.16
CA MET A 47 11.53 -8.77 -17.52
C MET A 47 12.59 -8.40 -18.58
N ASN A 48 13.35 -7.33 -18.34
CA ASN A 48 14.48 -6.94 -19.20
C ASN A 48 15.53 -8.06 -19.30
N SER A 49 15.75 -8.81 -18.21
CA SER A 49 16.73 -9.90 -18.20
C SER A 49 16.25 -11.10 -18.99
N PHE A 50 14.95 -11.44 -18.90
CA PHE A 50 14.38 -12.53 -19.70
C PHE A 50 14.44 -12.25 -21.20
N GLU A 51 14.13 -11.03 -21.63
CA GLU A 51 14.25 -10.65 -23.04
C GLU A 51 15.71 -10.73 -23.54
N LYS A 52 16.69 -10.30 -22.74
CA LYS A 52 18.11 -10.44 -23.09
C LYS A 52 18.50 -11.91 -23.28
N VAL A 53 18.07 -12.79 -22.39
CA VAL A 53 18.29 -14.23 -22.52
C VAL A 53 17.61 -14.76 -23.79
N ALA A 54 16.38 -14.32 -24.08
CA ALA A 54 15.67 -14.70 -25.29
C ALA A 54 16.37 -14.22 -26.58
N GLN A 55 16.95 -13.02 -26.56
CA GLN A 55 17.78 -12.51 -27.65
C GLN A 55 19.02 -13.39 -27.89
N CYS A 56 19.69 -13.85 -26.84
CA CYS A 56 20.80 -14.80 -26.98
C CYS A 56 20.35 -16.11 -27.66
N PHE A 57 19.17 -16.64 -27.32
CA PHE A 57 18.64 -17.83 -28.00
C PHE A 57 18.39 -17.60 -29.49
N VAL A 58 17.90 -16.42 -29.88
CA VAL A 58 17.74 -16.04 -31.29
C VAL A 58 19.08 -16.03 -32.03
N GLU A 59 20.11 -15.44 -31.41
CA GLU A 59 21.46 -15.39 -32.00
C GLU A 59 22.08 -16.78 -32.16
N ILE A 60 21.93 -17.65 -31.16
CA ILE A 60 22.39 -19.05 -31.23
C ILE A 60 21.62 -19.82 -32.32
N ALA A 61 20.32 -19.59 -32.44
CA ALA A 61 19.48 -20.27 -33.42
C ALA A 61 19.74 -19.82 -34.87
N GLY A 62 20.39 -18.68 -35.11
CA GLY A 62 20.58 -18.09 -36.45
C GLY A 62 21.26 -19.00 -37.48
N GLY A 63 22.04 -20.00 -37.04
CA GLY A 63 22.64 -21.03 -37.90
C GLY A 63 21.89 -22.38 -37.92
N SER A 64 20.74 -22.48 -37.25
CA SER A 64 19.97 -23.71 -37.04
C SER A 64 18.83 -23.89 -38.06
N SER A 65 18.01 -24.93 -37.88
CA SER A 65 16.83 -25.16 -38.71
C SER A 65 15.79 -24.04 -38.56
N LYS A 66 14.98 -23.82 -39.59
CA LYS A 66 13.89 -22.80 -39.58
C LYS A 66 12.95 -22.95 -38.39
N ASN A 67 12.69 -24.18 -37.94
CA ASN A 67 11.84 -24.45 -36.78
C ASN A 67 12.46 -23.93 -35.48
N MET A 68 13.78 -24.09 -35.31
CA MET A 68 14.49 -23.60 -34.12
C MET A 68 14.60 -22.08 -34.11
N VAL A 69 14.82 -21.46 -35.27
CA VAL A 69 14.77 -20.00 -35.43
C VAL A 69 13.39 -19.47 -35.04
N GLY A 70 12.31 -20.08 -35.58
CA GLY A 70 10.94 -19.68 -35.27
C GLY A 70 10.57 -19.83 -33.79
N LEU A 71 11.05 -20.90 -33.12
CA LEU A 71 10.84 -21.10 -31.68
C LEU A 71 11.56 -20.02 -30.86
N ALA A 72 12.82 -19.71 -31.19
CA ALA A 72 13.60 -18.70 -30.51
C ALA A 72 13.01 -17.29 -30.69
N ASP A 73 12.59 -16.94 -31.91
CA ASP A 73 11.92 -15.67 -32.20
C ASP A 73 10.58 -15.56 -31.45
N GLY A 74 9.81 -16.65 -31.40
CA GLY A 74 8.56 -16.73 -30.64
C GLY A 74 8.77 -16.53 -29.13
N PHE A 75 9.85 -17.10 -28.57
CA PHE A 75 10.22 -16.90 -27.17
C PHE A 75 10.61 -15.46 -26.88
N LYS A 76 11.44 -14.85 -27.72
CA LYS A 76 11.81 -13.43 -27.61
C LYS A 76 10.59 -12.53 -27.66
N GLU A 77 9.66 -12.76 -28.58
CA GLU A 77 8.43 -11.97 -28.67
C GLU A 77 7.55 -12.14 -27.42
N GLY A 78 7.44 -13.35 -26.88
CA GLY A 78 6.73 -13.61 -25.62
C GLY A 78 7.33 -12.83 -24.46
N MET A 79 8.66 -12.85 -24.31
CA MET A 79 9.35 -12.09 -23.25
C MET A 79 9.22 -10.57 -23.44
N ARG A 80 9.25 -10.09 -24.69
CA ARG A 80 8.99 -8.67 -25.01
C ARG A 80 7.56 -8.26 -24.62
N LYS A 81 6.56 -9.10 -24.92
CA LYS A 81 5.16 -8.86 -24.51
C LYS A 81 4.98 -8.86 -22.99
N LEU A 82 5.70 -9.68 -22.24
CA LEU A 82 5.67 -9.62 -20.78
C LEU A 82 6.26 -8.30 -20.24
N ARG A 83 7.35 -7.81 -20.86
CA ARG A 83 8.00 -6.55 -20.50
C ARG A 83 7.14 -5.33 -20.81
N ASP A 84 6.65 -5.23 -22.05
CA ASP A 84 5.96 -4.03 -22.56
C ASP A 84 4.43 -4.11 -22.46
N GLY A 85 3.91 -5.28 -22.09
CA GLY A 85 2.50 -5.58 -22.18
C GLY A 85 1.64 -5.08 -21.02
N PRO A 86 0.33 -5.35 -21.11
CA PRO A 86 -0.66 -4.92 -20.12
C PRO A 86 -0.44 -5.56 -18.74
N THR A 87 0.29 -6.67 -18.64
CA THR A 87 0.46 -7.39 -17.36
C THR A 87 1.35 -6.62 -16.38
N LEU A 88 2.52 -6.12 -16.82
CA LEU A 88 3.42 -5.37 -15.94
C LEU A 88 2.84 -3.98 -15.61
N SER A 89 2.23 -3.32 -16.59
CA SER A 89 1.51 -2.06 -16.36
C SER A 89 0.29 -2.26 -15.46
N GLY A 90 -0.43 -3.37 -15.59
CA GLY A 90 -1.51 -3.78 -14.70
C GLY A 90 -1.03 -3.94 -13.26
N LEU A 91 0.08 -4.64 -13.02
CA LEU A 91 0.69 -4.74 -11.69
C LEU A 91 1.01 -3.36 -11.10
N GLN A 92 1.59 -2.44 -11.90
CA GLN A 92 1.89 -1.09 -11.45
C GLN A 92 0.62 -0.30 -11.09
N MET A 93 -0.43 -0.42 -11.90
CA MET A 93 -1.72 0.22 -11.64
C MET A 93 -2.37 -0.35 -10.38
N ASP A 94 -2.41 -1.67 -10.23
CA ASP A 94 -3.05 -2.30 -9.09
C ASP A 94 -2.29 -2.01 -7.78
N ILE A 95 -0.96 -2.07 -7.78
CA ILE A 95 -0.14 -1.64 -6.62
C ILE A 95 -0.39 -0.16 -6.30
N THR A 96 -0.53 0.69 -7.32
CA THR A 96 -0.83 2.11 -7.09
C THR A 96 -2.18 2.26 -6.40
N ARG A 97 -3.22 1.62 -6.92
CA ARG A 97 -4.59 1.67 -6.39
C ARG A 97 -4.71 1.10 -4.98
N TYR A 98 -4.20 -0.11 -4.75
CA TYR A 98 -4.39 -0.81 -3.48
C TYR A 98 -3.43 -0.35 -2.39
N VAL A 99 -2.29 0.25 -2.75
CA VAL A 99 -1.23 0.54 -1.79
C VAL A 99 -0.88 2.03 -1.75
N LYS A 100 -0.54 2.63 -2.89
CA LYS A 100 -0.04 4.00 -2.91
C LYS A 100 -1.13 5.04 -2.63
N GLU A 101 -2.33 4.87 -3.19
CA GLU A 101 -3.45 5.81 -3.00
C GLU A 101 -3.95 5.88 -1.54
N GLY A 102 -3.70 4.84 -0.74
CA GLY A 102 -4.05 4.82 0.68
C GLY A 102 -3.09 5.62 1.59
N LEU A 103 -1.89 5.95 1.12
CA LEU A 103 -0.88 6.64 1.94
C LEU A 103 -1.12 8.15 2.14
N PRO A 104 -1.53 8.94 1.12
CA PRO A 104 -1.73 10.38 1.29
C PRO A 104 -2.74 10.76 2.40
N PRO A 105 -3.90 10.09 2.53
CA PRO A 105 -4.82 10.35 3.64
C PRO A 105 -4.20 10.09 5.01
N LEU A 106 -3.42 9.01 5.16
CA LEU A 106 -2.71 8.70 6.40
C LEU A 106 -1.67 9.76 6.75
N MET A 107 -0.90 10.22 5.76
CA MET A 107 0.10 11.27 5.95
C MET A 107 -0.54 12.61 6.33
N ALA A 108 -1.68 12.95 5.74
CA ALA A 108 -2.44 14.14 6.08
C ALA A 108 -2.93 14.09 7.53
N GLU A 109 -3.52 12.97 7.96
CA GLU A 109 -4.02 12.81 9.31
C GLU A 109 -2.88 12.79 10.34
N ARG A 110 -1.80 12.04 10.07
CA ARG A 110 -0.58 12.04 10.87
C ARG A 110 -0.09 13.46 11.17
N ASN A 111 -0.07 14.32 10.15
CA ASN A 111 0.40 15.70 10.29
C ASN A 111 -0.51 16.53 11.21
N LYS A 112 -1.82 16.28 11.22
CA LYS A 112 -2.75 16.91 12.17
C LYS A 112 -2.47 16.44 13.60
N VAL A 113 -2.39 15.13 13.81
CA VAL A 113 -2.11 14.52 15.13
C VAL A 113 -0.76 15.00 15.67
N HIS A 114 0.24 15.16 14.80
CA HIS A 114 1.57 15.62 15.20
C HIS A 114 1.59 17.08 15.69
N LYS A 115 0.73 17.95 15.12
CA LYS A 115 0.55 19.32 15.62
C LYS A 115 -0.06 19.31 17.03
N LEU A 116 -1.04 18.44 17.28
CA LEU A 116 -1.64 18.27 18.61
C LEU A 116 -0.60 17.77 19.63
N TYR A 117 0.20 16.78 19.26
CA TYR A 117 1.29 16.28 20.08
C TYR A 117 2.28 17.38 20.50
N LYS A 118 2.77 18.16 19.54
CA LYS A 118 3.68 19.30 19.82
C LYS A 118 3.05 20.30 20.78
N ARG A 119 1.77 20.62 20.57
CA ARG A 119 1.06 21.55 21.44
C ARG A 119 0.85 21.00 22.85
N ALA A 120 0.54 19.73 23.01
CA ALA A 120 0.43 19.07 24.31
C ALA A 120 1.78 19.08 25.05
N LYS A 121 2.90 18.77 24.36
CA LYS A 121 4.26 18.86 24.93
C LYS A 121 4.61 20.28 25.40
N GLU A 122 4.26 21.32 24.65
CA GLU A 122 4.47 22.71 25.06
C GLU A 122 3.70 23.06 26.33
N LEU A 123 2.41 22.68 26.40
CA LEU A 123 1.56 22.94 27.56
C LEU A 123 2.03 22.17 28.80
N LYS A 124 2.50 20.93 28.62
CA LYS A 124 3.13 20.13 29.68
C LYS A 124 4.35 20.83 30.26
N LYS A 125 5.25 21.33 29.41
CA LYS A 125 6.43 22.10 29.85
C LYS A 125 6.03 23.36 30.64
N ALA A 126 4.97 24.04 30.23
CA ALA A 126 4.45 25.20 30.94
C ALA A 126 3.90 24.83 32.33
N GLU A 127 3.15 23.72 32.43
CA GLU A 127 2.70 23.17 33.72
C GLU A 127 3.88 22.81 34.62
N ASP A 128 4.85 22.05 34.11
CA ASP A 128 6.05 21.62 34.84
C ASP A 128 6.87 22.83 35.33
N THR A 129 6.91 23.91 34.55
CA THR A 129 7.55 25.17 34.95
C THR A 129 6.87 25.79 36.17
N TYR A 130 5.54 25.81 36.22
CA TYR A 130 4.82 26.32 37.40
C TYR A 130 4.99 25.38 38.60
N ARG A 131 4.93 24.06 38.39
CA ARG A 131 5.18 23.07 39.45
C ARG A 131 6.57 23.23 40.06
N TYR A 132 7.59 23.43 39.24
CA TYR A 132 8.95 23.69 39.70
C TYR A 132 9.07 25.00 40.49
N LYS A 133 8.52 26.11 39.98
CA LYS A 133 8.54 27.41 40.68
C LYS A 133 7.85 27.36 42.03
N ILE A 134 6.74 26.62 42.13
CA ILE A 134 6.02 26.38 43.38
C ILE A 134 6.93 25.62 44.35
N GLY A 135 7.54 24.50 43.91
CA GLY A 135 8.43 23.70 44.75
C GLY A 135 9.66 24.47 45.24
N GLU A 136 10.26 25.32 44.40
CA GLU A 136 11.38 26.18 44.83
C GLU A 136 10.95 27.24 45.86
N MET A 137 9.75 27.81 45.71
CA MET A 137 9.19 28.74 46.68
C MET A 137 8.87 28.05 48.02
N GLU A 138 8.33 26.84 47.98
CA GLU A 138 8.05 26.02 49.17
C GLU A 138 9.33 25.72 49.95
N LYS A 139 10.40 25.31 49.25
CA LYS A 139 11.72 25.08 49.87
C LYS A 139 12.30 26.36 50.49
N ASP A 140 12.24 27.50 49.80
CA ASP A 140 12.80 28.75 50.32
C ASP A 140 12.03 29.26 51.55
N PHE A 141 10.70 29.16 51.55
CA PHE A 141 9.87 29.54 52.69
C PHE A 141 10.08 28.61 53.88
N ALA A 142 10.17 27.29 53.65
CA ALA A 142 10.48 26.31 54.68
C ALA A 142 11.84 26.59 55.33
N ARG A 143 12.87 26.88 54.53
CA ARG A 143 14.21 27.24 55.03
C ARG A 143 14.20 28.50 55.90
N LYS A 144 13.27 29.43 55.64
CA LYS A 144 13.13 30.70 56.38
C LYS A 144 12.12 30.61 57.53
N ASN A 145 11.52 29.45 57.80
CA ASN A 145 10.42 29.26 58.76
C ASN A 145 9.28 30.29 58.57
N ARG A 146 8.92 30.59 57.31
CA ARG A 146 7.84 31.54 56.99
C ARG A 146 6.59 30.81 56.50
N PRO A 147 5.38 31.26 56.89
CA PRO A 147 4.14 30.70 56.39
C PRO A 147 3.93 31.04 54.91
N LEU A 148 3.54 30.04 54.11
CA LEU A 148 3.28 30.18 52.66
C LEU A 148 1.98 30.95 52.36
N GLY A 149 0.99 30.87 53.25
CA GLY A 149 -0.35 31.44 53.05
C GLY A 149 -0.36 32.97 52.90
N GLU A 150 0.66 33.65 53.41
CA GLU A 150 0.80 35.11 53.33
C GLU A 150 1.44 35.58 52.01
N SER A 151 1.99 34.65 51.21
CA SER A 151 2.63 34.98 49.94
C SER A 151 1.62 35.13 48.81
N LYS A 152 1.30 36.37 48.46
CA LYS A 152 0.50 36.70 47.25
C LYS A 152 1.09 36.08 45.97
N SER A 153 2.41 35.94 45.91
CA SER A 153 3.12 35.31 44.79
C SER A 153 2.83 33.81 44.71
N TYR A 154 2.82 33.12 45.85
CA TYR A 154 2.49 31.70 45.94
C TYR A 154 1.05 31.43 45.46
N VAL A 155 0.09 32.20 45.95
CA VAL A 155 -1.33 32.11 45.51
C VAL A 155 -1.47 32.33 44.00
N LYS A 156 -0.75 33.32 43.44
CA LYS A 156 -0.74 33.59 42.00
C LYS A 156 -0.13 32.44 41.19
N LEU A 157 0.97 31.85 41.66
CA LEU A 157 1.59 30.69 41.03
C LEU A 157 0.66 29.48 41.04
N GLY A 158 -0.03 29.22 42.15
CA GLY A 158 -1.03 28.15 42.25
C GLY A 158 -2.15 28.30 41.23
N LYS A 159 -2.73 29.50 41.10
CA LYS A 159 -3.76 29.79 40.08
C LYS A 159 -3.24 29.61 38.66
N ASN A 160 -1.99 29.98 38.38
CA ASN A 160 -1.39 29.81 37.07
C ASN A 160 -1.08 28.34 36.74
N ARG A 161 -0.63 27.57 37.73
CA ARG A 161 -0.45 26.12 37.61
C ARG A 161 -1.78 25.47 37.24
N GLU A 162 -2.85 25.76 37.98
CA GLU A 162 -4.18 25.19 37.72
C GLU A 162 -4.65 25.46 36.29
N ARG A 163 -4.53 26.70 35.83
CA ARG A 163 -4.85 27.07 34.44
C ARG A 163 -3.98 26.33 33.41
N ALA A 164 -2.70 26.11 33.72
CA ALA A 164 -1.80 25.37 32.85
C ALA A 164 -2.17 23.87 32.80
N THR A 165 -2.48 23.27 33.95
CA THR A 165 -2.94 21.89 34.08
C THR A 165 -4.23 21.67 33.29
N ILE A 166 -5.25 22.53 33.45
CA ILE A 166 -6.51 22.42 32.70
C ILE A 166 -6.25 22.47 31.18
N LYS A 167 -5.43 23.42 30.72
CA LYS A 167 -5.09 23.53 29.29
C LYS A 167 -4.32 22.32 28.78
N TYR A 168 -3.37 21.82 29.56
CA TYR A 168 -2.60 20.63 29.22
C TYR A 168 -3.50 19.41 29.11
N GLN A 169 -4.32 19.12 30.13
CA GLN A 169 -5.22 17.97 30.14
C GLN A 169 -6.24 18.02 29.00
N GLY A 170 -6.84 19.17 28.73
CA GLY A 170 -7.75 19.34 27.59
C GLY A 170 -7.05 19.03 26.26
N LYS A 171 -5.84 19.55 26.05
CA LYS A 171 -5.10 19.29 24.81
C LYS A 171 -4.57 17.86 24.72
N LYS A 172 -4.20 17.25 25.85
CA LYS A 172 -3.80 15.85 25.93
C LYS A 172 -4.96 14.96 25.49
N GLN A 173 -6.17 15.21 26.00
CA GLN A 173 -7.35 14.44 25.61
C GLN A 173 -7.64 14.55 24.10
N GLU A 174 -7.59 15.77 23.54
CA GLU A 174 -7.73 15.97 22.09
C GLU A 174 -6.69 15.16 21.29
N PHE A 175 -5.43 15.14 21.76
CA PHE A 175 -4.36 14.37 21.12
C PHE A 175 -4.63 12.86 21.20
N VAL A 176 -5.02 12.34 22.38
CA VAL A 176 -5.29 10.92 22.58
C VAL A 176 -6.44 10.45 21.68
N THR A 177 -7.54 11.18 21.65
CA THR A 177 -8.68 10.86 20.77
C THR A 177 -8.28 10.92 19.29
N ALA A 178 -7.53 11.92 18.86
CA ALA A 178 -7.04 12.00 17.48
C ALA A 178 -6.06 10.84 17.15
N MET A 179 -5.29 10.38 18.12
CA MET A 179 -4.38 9.25 17.98
C MET A 179 -5.14 7.92 17.81
N GLU A 180 -6.22 7.72 18.55
CA GLU A 180 -7.12 6.56 18.37
C GLU A 180 -7.71 6.54 16.96
N MET A 181 -8.29 7.65 16.51
CA MET A 181 -8.81 7.77 15.13
C MET A 181 -7.74 7.51 14.07
N PHE A 182 -6.50 7.97 14.30
CA PHE A 182 -5.40 7.70 13.38
C PHE A 182 -4.97 6.23 13.38
N LYS A 183 -4.99 5.54 14.53
CA LYS A 183 -4.75 4.09 14.60
C LYS A 183 -5.84 3.31 13.84
N ASP A 184 -7.10 3.69 13.98
CA ASP A 184 -8.21 3.07 13.23
C ASP A 184 -8.04 3.23 11.72
N LEU A 185 -7.56 4.39 11.25
CA LEU A 185 -7.25 4.60 9.84
C LEU A 185 -6.12 3.70 9.36
N ILE A 186 -5.08 3.50 10.18
CA ILE A 186 -3.99 2.57 9.87
C ILE A 186 -4.51 1.14 9.78
N GLU A 187 -5.36 0.72 10.72
CA GLU A 187 -5.95 -0.62 10.73
C GLU A 187 -6.76 -0.89 9.46
N ARG A 188 -7.62 0.06 9.06
CA ARG A 188 -8.38 -0.02 7.80
C ARG A 188 -7.46 -0.09 6.59
N PHE A 189 -6.43 0.75 6.54
CA PHE A 189 -5.43 0.72 5.48
C PHE A 189 -4.73 -0.64 5.40
N LEU A 190 -4.34 -1.23 6.53
CA LEU A 190 -3.70 -2.55 6.55
C LEU A 190 -4.67 -3.64 6.08
N GLY A 191 -5.93 -3.58 6.52
CA GLY A 191 -6.98 -4.52 6.12
C GLY A 191 -7.25 -4.56 4.61
N THR A 192 -7.01 -3.46 3.89
CA THR A 192 -7.18 -3.42 2.42
C THR A 192 -5.88 -3.58 1.66
N SER A 193 -4.82 -2.89 2.10
CA SER A 193 -3.61 -2.71 1.29
C SER A 193 -2.70 -3.92 1.35
N LEU A 194 -2.65 -4.64 2.47
CA LEU A 194 -1.83 -5.85 2.59
C LEU A 194 -2.40 -6.99 1.72
N PRO A 195 -3.69 -7.36 1.80
CA PRO A 195 -4.27 -8.34 0.89
C PRO A 195 -4.20 -7.90 -0.57
N GLY A 196 -4.44 -6.61 -0.85
CA GLY A 196 -4.31 -6.04 -2.18
C GLY A 196 -2.90 -6.23 -2.76
N TYR A 197 -1.87 -5.82 -2.02
CA TYR A 197 -0.48 -6.02 -2.42
C TYR A 197 -0.13 -7.50 -2.70
N ALA A 198 -0.54 -8.41 -1.81
CA ALA A 198 -0.31 -9.83 -1.96
C ALA A 198 -1.03 -10.41 -3.19
N ALA A 199 -2.28 -10.03 -3.42
CA ALA A 199 -3.07 -10.49 -4.56
C ALA A 199 -2.45 -10.03 -5.90
N CYS A 200 -2.02 -8.77 -5.99
CA CYS A 200 -1.45 -8.21 -7.23
C CYS A 200 -0.13 -8.89 -7.58
N THR A 201 0.77 -9.00 -6.60
CA THR A 201 2.09 -9.63 -6.78
C THR A 201 2.00 -11.13 -7.07
N SER A 202 1.09 -11.84 -6.39
CA SER A 202 0.80 -13.25 -6.67
C SER A 202 0.22 -13.45 -8.07
N SER A 203 -0.77 -12.65 -8.46
CA SER A 203 -1.40 -12.73 -9.79
C SER A 203 -0.39 -12.53 -10.91
N PHE A 204 0.47 -11.51 -10.79
CA PHE A 204 1.54 -11.26 -11.75
C PHE A 204 2.53 -12.42 -11.81
N SER A 205 2.97 -12.93 -10.66
CA SER A 205 3.95 -14.01 -10.60
C SER A 205 3.40 -15.32 -11.18
N ARG A 206 2.11 -15.61 -10.96
CA ARG A 206 1.41 -16.75 -11.56
C ARG A 206 1.33 -16.61 -13.09
N HIS A 207 0.95 -15.43 -13.58
CA HIS A 207 0.91 -15.19 -15.03
C HIS A 207 2.28 -15.37 -15.68
N LEU A 208 3.33 -14.84 -15.04
CA LEU A 208 4.71 -15.05 -15.49
C LEU A 208 5.07 -16.53 -15.57
N GLY A 209 4.72 -17.31 -14.55
CA GLY A 209 4.92 -18.76 -14.53
C GLY A 209 4.21 -19.47 -15.69
N GLN A 210 2.94 -19.14 -15.92
CA GLN A 210 2.15 -19.71 -17.03
C GLN A 210 2.79 -19.42 -18.39
N VAL A 211 3.25 -18.19 -18.63
CA VAL A 211 3.93 -17.86 -19.89
C VAL A 211 5.22 -18.67 -20.04
N MET A 212 6.01 -18.85 -18.98
CA MET A 212 7.22 -19.68 -19.04
C MET A 212 6.90 -21.15 -19.33
N GLU A 213 5.85 -21.70 -18.72
CA GLU A 213 5.41 -23.09 -18.92
C GLU A 213 5.02 -23.39 -20.38
N THR A 214 4.45 -22.43 -21.12
CA THR A 214 4.10 -22.64 -22.55
C THR A 214 5.29 -22.94 -23.46
N TYR A 215 6.50 -22.55 -23.06
CA TYR A 215 7.74 -22.87 -23.79
C TYR A 215 8.39 -24.17 -23.30
N VAL A 216 8.02 -24.64 -22.09
CA VAL A 216 8.43 -25.96 -21.57
C VAL A 216 7.59 -27.07 -22.19
N SER A 217 6.27 -26.86 -22.34
CA SER A 217 5.34 -27.83 -22.91
C SER A 217 5.46 -28.01 -24.43
N GLY A 218 6.20 -27.13 -25.10
CA GLY A 218 6.38 -27.17 -26.56
C GLY A 218 5.13 -26.77 -27.35
N GLU A 219 4.09 -26.23 -26.70
CA GLU A 219 2.80 -25.86 -27.34
C GLU A 219 2.97 -24.82 -28.47
N HIS A 220 4.04 -24.02 -28.45
CA HIS A 220 4.38 -23.11 -29.55
C HIS A 220 4.86 -23.81 -30.84
N SER A 221 5.22 -25.09 -30.80
CA SER A 221 5.70 -25.85 -31.97
C SER A 221 4.58 -26.33 -32.88
N ILE A 222 3.31 -26.29 -32.45
CA ILE A 222 2.20 -26.95 -33.16
C ILE A 222 1.42 -25.97 -34.06
N SER A 223 1.49 -24.65 -33.82
CA SER A 223 0.64 -23.68 -34.55
C SER A 223 1.24 -23.08 -35.83
N SER A 224 2.51 -23.34 -36.16
CA SER A 224 3.14 -22.85 -37.40
C SER A 224 3.07 -23.81 -38.60
N ALA A 225 2.40 -24.97 -38.47
CA ALA A 225 2.35 -25.98 -39.54
C ALA A 225 1.17 -25.83 -40.52
N ASN A 226 0.16 -25.02 -40.25
CA ASN A 226 -1.01 -24.88 -41.13
C ASN A 226 -1.00 -23.54 -41.87
N GLY A 227 -0.08 -23.41 -42.81
CA GLY A 227 0.05 -22.25 -43.69
C GLY A 227 0.29 -22.64 -45.15
N SER A 228 -0.61 -23.43 -45.75
CA SER A 228 -1.02 -23.42 -47.18
C SER A 228 -1.62 -24.76 -47.59
N PRO A 229 -2.70 -24.72 -48.39
CA PRO A 229 -2.51 -25.24 -49.74
C PRO A 229 -2.90 -24.23 -50.83
N LEU A 230 -1.99 -24.19 -51.79
CA LEU A 230 -2.02 -23.54 -53.09
C LEU A 230 -3.23 -24.00 -53.94
N ASN A 231 -3.76 -23.07 -54.74
CA ASN A 231 -4.37 -23.28 -56.07
C ASN A 231 -5.35 -24.45 -56.28
N GLN A 232 -6.64 -24.14 -56.50
CA GLN A 232 -7.41 -24.77 -57.57
C GLN A 232 -8.29 -23.75 -58.33
N SER A 233 -7.92 -23.60 -59.60
CA SER A 233 -8.71 -23.34 -60.81
C SER A 233 -10.16 -22.84 -60.71
N LYS A 234 -10.38 -21.74 -61.44
CA LYS A 234 -11.61 -21.39 -62.17
C LYS A 234 -12.36 -22.64 -62.69
N HIS A 235 -13.64 -22.77 -62.35
CA HIS A 235 -14.73 -23.08 -63.30
C HIS A 235 -16.11 -22.84 -62.63
N ARG A 236 -16.92 -21.98 -63.28
CA ARG A 236 -18.38 -21.81 -63.16
C ARG A 236 -19.00 -22.68 -64.29
N PRO A 237 -20.22 -23.28 -64.20
CA PRO A 237 -21.53 -22.58 -64.19
C PRO A 237 -22.59 -23.20 -63.22
N SER A 238 -23.38 -22.40 -62.47
CA SER A 238 -24.79 -21.98 -62.74
C SER A 238 -25.90 -23.04 -62.63
N GLN A 239 -26.75 -22.94 -61.58
CA GLN A 239 -28.23 -23.14 -61.51
C GLN A 239 -28.62 -22.99 -60.02
N ARG A 240 -29.36 -21.97 -59.52
CA ARG A 240 -30.75 -21.50 -59.69
C ARG A 240 -31.82 -22.45 -59.11
N ASN A 241 -32.36 -22.09 -57.93
CA ASN A 241 -33.78 -21.85 -57.58
C ASN A 241 -34.23 -22.37 -56.20
N SER A 242 -34.98 -21.48 -55.48
CA SER A 242 -36.11 -21.70 -54.53
C SER A 242 -35.88 -22.58 -53.28
N ASP A 243 -36.42 -22.32 -52.08
CA ASP A 243 -37.50 -21.44 -51.61
C ASP A 243 -37.47 -21.40 -50.06
N SER A 244 -38.03 -20.31 -49.49
CA SER A 244 -38.71 -20.10 -48.18
C SER A 244 -38.58 -21.16 -47.05
N THR A 245 -38.42 -20.82 -45.76
CA THR A 245 -39.46 -20.38 -44.77
C THR A 245 -38.76 -20.19 -43.40
N VAL A 246 -38.65 -19.00 -42.78
CA VAL A 246 -39.51 -18.34 -41.76
C VAL A 246 -39.98 -19.22 -40.58
N ASP A 247 -39.51 -18.94 -39.35
CA ASP A 247 -40.27 -18.86 -38.06
C ASP A 247 -39.28 -18.69 -36.87
N GLN A 248 -39.22 -17.52 -36.20
CA GLN A 248 -39.96 -17.11 -34.97
C GLN A 248 -39.64 -17.98 -33.73
N LEU A 249 -38.81 -17.53 -32.77
CA LEU A 249 -39.08 -16.63 -31.61
C LEU A 249 -40.17 -17.11 -30.64
N THR A 250 -39.77 -17.61 -29.45
CA THR A 250 -40.27 -17.30 -28.08
C THR A 250 -39.49 -18.17 -27.07
N HIS A 251 -38.60 -17.65 -26.24
CA HIS A 251 -38.82 -17.15 -24.87
C HIS A 251 -39.64 -18.07 -23.94
N GLU A 252 -38.94 -18.84 -23.09
CA GLU A 252 -39.39 -19.18 -21.74
C GLU A 252 -38.21 -19.04 -20.77
N ASN A 253 -38.45 -18.31 -19.69
CA ASN A 253 -37.49 -17.89 -18.68
C ASN A 253 -38.12 -18.25 -17.33
N GLN A 254 -37.34 -18.88 -16.44
CA GLN A 254 -37.49 -19.09 -14.98
C GLN A 254 -37.13 -20.54 -14.62
N GLY A 255 -36.19 -20.83 -13.73
CA GLY A 255 -35.34 -20.00 -12.89
C GLY A 255 -34.45 -20.92 -12.06
N LYS A 256 -33.22 -20.47 -11.78
CA LYS A 256 -32.37 -20.91 -10.67
C LYS A 256 -31.19 -19.93 -10.65
N ASN A 257 -31.12 -19.11 -9.60
CA ASN A 257 -29.96 -18.26 -9.35
C ASN A 257 -28.69 -19.14 -9.32
N PRO A 258 -27.62 -18.79 -10.03
CA PRO A 258 -26.33 -19.45 -9.81
C PRO A 258 -25.83 -19.09 -8.41
N LEU A 259 -25.53 -20.12 -7.62
CA LEU A 259 -24.99 -20.04 -6.25
C LEU A 259 -23.78 -19.12 -6.20
N SER A 260 -23.59 -18.43 -5.07
CA SER A 260 -22.43 -17.55 -4.89
C SER A 260 -21.14 -18.37 -4.85
N LEU A 261 -20.01 -17.76 -5.24
CA LEU A 261 -18.69 -18.42 -5.26
C LEU A 261 -18.30 -19.06 -3.91
N GLU A 262 -18.88 -18.56 -2.82
CA GLU A 262 -18.65 -19.03 -1.45
C GLU A 262 -19.33 -20.38 -1.18
N GLU A 263 -20.47 -20.66 -1.83
CA GLU A 263 -21.20 -21.93 -1.69
C GLU A 263 -20.58 -23.06 -2.52
N GLN A 264 -19.75 -22.74 -3.52
CA GLN A 264 -19.03 -23.74 -4.31
C GLN A 264 -17.81 -24.30 -3.58
N TYR A 265 -17.27 -23.59 -2.58
CA TYR A 265 -16.05 -24.00 -1.87
C TYR A 265 -16.29 -25.05 -0.76
N TYR A 266 -17.53 -25.22 -0.30
CA TYR A 266 -17.86 -26.12 0.81
C TYR A 266 -18.52 -27.44 0.42
N LYS A 267 -18.63 -27.75 -0.89
CA LYS A 267 -19.06 -29.08 -1.35
C LYS A 267 -17.84 -29.90 -1.78
N VAL A 268 -17.26 -30.57 -0.79
CA VAL A 268 -16.33 -31.68 -1.00
C VAL A 268 -17.14 -32.96 -0.81
N GLU A 269 -17.26 -33.77 -1.86
CA GLU A 269 -17.32 -35.23 -1.73
C GLU A 269 -15.95 -35.79 -2.08
#